data_AF-A0A2T4XF10-F1
#
_entry.id   AF-A0A2T4XF10-F1
#
_cell.length_a   1.000
_cell.length_b   1.000
_cell.length_c   1.000
_cell.angle_alpha   90.00
_cell.angle_beta   90.00
_cell.angle_gamma   90.00
#
_symmetry.space_group_name_H-M   'P 1'
#
loop_
_entity.id
_entity.type
_entity.pdbx_description
1 polymer ?
#
loop_
_entity_poly.entity_id
_entity_poly.type
_entity_poly.pdbx_seq_one_letter_code
_entity_poly.pdbx_strand_id
1 'polypeptide(L)'
;MDLKNNEGHSHEGNGHHGNGHSSDAYNSKNSYNVNQENKAEQESKCPFHGGALREAAGGGPKNRDWWPNQLNLSILRQHSALSDPMDPDFDYSEAFQSLDLAAVKQDIVELMTDSQDWWPADYGHYGPFFIRMAWHSAGTYRVGDGRGGAGAGTQRFAPLNSWPDNANLDKARLLLWPVKQKYGRALSWADLMILAGNCALESMGFETFGFAGGRADVWEPEE
;
A
#
# COMPACT_ATOMS: atom_id res chain seq x y z
N MET A 1 -77.01 30.42 -32.43
CA MET A 1 -77.20 29.12 -31.76
C MET A 1 -75.92 28.80 -31.02
N ASP A 2 -76.08 28.35 -29.78
CA ASP A 2 -75.10 28.31 -28.69
C ASP A 2 -73.73 27.69 -29.02
N LEU A 3 -72.67 28.17 -28.33
CA LEU A 3 -72.07 27.42 -27.21
C LEU A 3 -70.83 28.12 -26.61
N LYS A 4 -71.03 28.57 -25.37
CA LYS A 4 -70.16 28.74 -24.20
C LYS A 4 -68.70 28.22 -24.20
N ASN A 5 -67.89 29.09 -23.57
CA ASN A 5 -66.87 28.87 -22.53
C ASN A 5 -65.62 28.02 -22.86
N ASN A 6 -64.43 28.60 -22.70
CA ASN A 6 -63.55 28.26 -21.57
C ASN A 6 -62.44 29.32 -21.36
N GLU A 7 -62.04 29.43 -20.11
CA GLU A 7 -61.15 30.42 -19.49
C GLU A 7 -59.67 30.27 -19.86
N GLY A 8 -58.91 31.37 -19.73
CA GLY A 8 -57.45 31.35 -19.78
C GLY A 8 -56.87 32.74 -20.05
N HIS A 9 -57.02 33.67 -19.09
CA HIS A 9 -56.39 34.99 -19.18
C HIS A 9 -54.88 34.88 -19.00
N SER A 10 -54.17 35.19 -20.09
CA SER A 10 -52.84 35.77 -20.11
C SER A 10 -52.87 37.20 -19.56
N HIS A 11 -51.80 37.63 -18.88
CA HIS A 11 -51.10 38.86 -19.26
C HIS A 11 -49.79 39.05 -18.48
N GLU A 12 -48.70 39.12 -19.24
CA GLU A 12 -47.48 39.85 -18.88
C GLU A 12 -47.78 41.34 -18.67
N GLY A 13 -47.07 41.97 -17.73
CA GLY A 13 -47.13 43.41 -17.47
C GLY A 13 -45.90 43.85 -16.68
N ASN A 14 -44.83 44.15 -17.40
CA ASN A 14 -43.55 44.66 -16.93
C ASN A 14 -43.65 46.20 -16.72
N GLY A 15 -43.10 46.77 -15.63
CA GLY A 15 -43.23 48.22 -15.40
C GLY A 15 -42.61 48.81 -14.13
N HIS A 16 -41.27 48.85 -14.07
CA HIS A 16 -40.41 49.97 -13.64
C HIS A 16 -40.48 50.62 -12.22
N HIS A 17 -39.31 50.54 -11.56
CA HIS A 17 -38.54 51.58 -10.83
C HIS A 17 -38.90 51.96 -9.39
N GLY A 18 -37.96 51.70 -8.47
CA GLY A 18 -37.90 52.30 -7.13
C GLY A 18 -36.76 51.70 -6.29
N ASN A 19 -35.64 52.40 -6.24
CA ASN A 19 -34.42 52.07 -5.50
C ASN A 19 -34.66 52.02 -3.97
N GLY A 20 -34.20 50.97 -3.30
CA GLY A 20 -34.24 50.87 -1.84
C GLY A 20 -33.36 49.71 -1.34
N HIS A 21 -32.24 50.06 -0.71
CA HIS A 21 -31.24 49.14 -0.15
C HIS A 21 -31.87 48.07 0.76
N SER A 22 -31.58 46.80 0.47
CA SER A 22 -31.81 45.68 1.39
C SER A 22 -30.47 45.04 1.76
N SER A 23 -30.34 44.80 3.06
CA SER A 23 -29.21 44.25 3.79
C SER A 23 -28.84 42.83 3.38
N ASP A 24 -27.59 42.62 2.98
CA ASP A 24 -26.95 41.29 3.05
C ASP A 24 -25.72 41.37 3.95
N ALA A 25 -25.82 40.69 5.08
CA ALA A 25 -24.78 40.61 6.09
C ALA A 25 -23.59 39.79 5.58
N TYR A 26 -22.45 40.46 5.42
CA TYR A 26 -21.13 39.84 5.43
C TYR A 26 -20.91 39.15 6.78
N ASN A 27 -20.85 37.81 6.82
CA ASN A 27 -20.30 37.09 7.96
C ASN A 27 -18.97 36.44 7.56
N SER A 28 -17.91 37.24 7.70
CA SER A 28 -16.52 36.79 7.68
C SER A 28 -16.21 36.03 8.96
N LYS A 29 -16.14 34.69 8.88
CA LYS A 29 -15.45 33.86 9.88
C LYS A 29 -14.71 32.69 9.22
N ASN A 30 -13.58 33.01 8.59
CA ASN A 30 -12.48 32.05 8.44
C ASN A 30 -11.40 32.45 9.45
N SER A 31 -11.44 31.86 10.64
CA SER A 31 -10.32 31.82 11.57
C SER A 31 -9.99 30.35 11.82
N TYR A 32 -8.93 29.87 11.14
CA TYR A 32 -8.34 28.57 11.41
C TYR A 32 -7.85 28.56 12.86
N ASN A 33 -8.51 27.77 13.70
CA ASN A 33 -8.14 27.61 15.09
C ASN A 33 -6.95 26.65 15.17
N VAL A 34 -5.74 27.22 15.25
CA VAL A 34 -4.47 26.51 15.45
C VAL A 34 -4.38 26.11 16.92
N ASN A 35 -5.12 25.09 17.33
CA ASN A 35 -5.01 24.44 18.65
C ASN A 35 -5.64 23.03 18.60
N GLN A 36 -5.16 22.16 17.69
CA GLN A 36 -5.42 20.71 17.76
C GLN A 36 -4.21 20.00 18.38
N GLU A 37 -3.91 20.29 19.65
CA GLU A 37 -2.84 19.60 20.39
C GLU A 37 -3.29 18.28 21.05
N ASN A 38 -4.52 17.79 20.85
CA ASN A 38 -5.03 16.64 21.61
C ASN A 38 -5.60 15.47 20.77
N LYS A 39 -5.25 15.33 19.48
CA LYS A 39 -5.73 14.20 18.66
C LYS A 39 -4.77 13.03 18.52
N ALA A 40 -3.46 13.25 18.72
CA ALA A 40 -2.44 12.22 18.50
C ALA A 40 -2.37 11.15 19.62
N GLU A 41 -2.81 11.46 20.85
CA GLU A 41 -2.67 10.53 21.98
C GLU A 41 -3.66 9.35 21.99
N GLN A 42 -4.74 9.43 21.20
CA GLN A 42 -5.76 8.36 21.12
C GLN A 42 -5.52 7.37 19.97
N GLU A 43 -4.78 7.74 18.92
CA GLU A 43 -4.66 6.91 17.71
C GLU A 43 -3.79 5.65 17.88
N SER A 44 -2.96 5.59 18.93
CA SER A 44 -1.96 4.52 19.11
C SER A 44 -2.25 3.53 20.24
N LYS A 45 -3.38 3.67 20.97
CA LYS A 45 -3.66 2.83 22.16
C LYS A 45 -4.69 1.75 21.82
N CYS A 46 -4.33 0.48 22.05
CA CYS A 46 -5.28 -0.63 21.94
C CYS A 46 -6.47 -0.38 22.88
N PRO A 47 -7.73 -0.35 22.40
CA PRO A 47 -8.87 0.12 23.18
C PRO A 47 -9.34 -0.87 24.26
N PHE A 48 -8.77 -2.07 24.35
CA PHE A 48 -9.14 -3.09 25.33
C PHE A 48 -8.35 -2.92 26.64
N HIS A 49 -8.80 -2.00 27.51
CA HIS A 49 -8.23 -1.82 28.87
C HIS A 49 -8.96 -2.61 29.97
N GLY A 50 -10.07 -3.32 29.65
CA GLY A 50 -11.04 -3.82 30.65
C GLY A 50 -11.15 -5.34 30.82
N GLY A 51 -10.32 -6.14 30.17
CA GLY A 51 -10.26 -7.58 30.37
C GLY A 51 -8.88 -7.97 30.87
N ALA A 52 -8.77 -8.86 31.86
CA ALA A 52 -7.49 -9.42 32.26
C ALA A 52 -6.85 -10.06 31.01
N LEU A 53 -5.85 -9.38 30.43
CA LEU A 53 -4.98 -9.92 29.40
C LEU A 53 -4.29 -11.12 30.04
N ARG A 54 -4.84 -12.32 29.83
CA ARG A 54 -4.11 -13.55 30.07
C ARG A 54 -3.00 -13.59 29.01
N GLU A 55 -1.82 -13.11 29.40
CA GLU A 55 -0.55 -13.32 28.72
C GLU A 55 -0.50 -12.84 27.25
N ALA A 56 -0.66 -11.53 27.01
CA ALA A 56 -0.08 -10.95 25.78
C ALA A 56 1.42 -10.74 26.04
N ALA A 57 2.25 -11.61 25.45
CA ALA A 57 3.70 -11.48 25.55
C ALA A 57 4.13 -10.05 25.16
N GLY A 58 4.84 -9.35 26.06
CA GLY A 58 5.31 -7.98 25.84
C GLY A 58 4.29 -6.85 26.09
N GLY A 59 3.18 -7.13 26.77
CA GLY A 59 2.24 -6.11 27.27
C GLY A 59 2.73 -5.37 28.53
N GLY A 60 2.16 -4.19 28.79
CA GLY A 60 2.51 -3.31 29.91
C GLY A 60 3.40 -2.12 29.51
N PRO A 61 3.53 -1.10 30.38
CA PRO A 61 4.38 0.07 30.11
C PRO A 61 5.84 -0.34 29.88
N LYS A 62 6.42 0.13 28.78
CA LYS A 62 7.82 -0.10 28.39
C LYS A 62 8.69 1.11 28.76
N ASN A 63 10.01 0.94 28.75
CA ASN A 63 10.95 2.04 29.02
C ASN A 63 10.68 3.28 28.15
N ARG A 64 10.27 3.08 26.89
CA ARG A 64 9.97 4.18 25.97
C ARG A 64 8.67 4.94 26.30
N ASP A 65 7.76 4.33 27.06
CA ASP A 65 6.57 5.02 27.57
C ASP A 65 6.96 5.98 28.72
N TRP A 66 7.95 5.60 29.53
CA TRP A 66 8.46 6.42 30.65
C TRP A 66 9.50 7.47 30.20
N TRP A 67 10.35 7.12 29.24
CA TRP A 67 11.42 7.96 28.72
C TRP A 67 11.35 8.05 27.19
N PRO A 68 10.36 8.77 26.62
CA PRO A 68 10.11 8.79 25.18
C PRO A 68 11.27 9.37 24.35
N ASN A 69 12.07 10.25 24.94
CA ASN A 69 13.22 10.90 24.27
C ASN A 69 14.56 10.20 24.55
N GLN A 70 14.56 9.02 25.19
CA GLN A 70 15.78 8.25 25.40
C GLN A 70 16.31 7.70 24.07
N LEU A 71 17.64 7.71 23.90
CA LEU A 71 18.29 7.16 22.70
C LEU A 71 17.84 5.72 22.43
N ASN A 72 17.34 5.47 21.22
CA ASN A 72 16.90 4.15 20.81
C ASN A 72 18.05 3.34 20.19
N LEU A 73 18.40 2.22 20.81
CA LEU A 73 19.42 1.30 20.32
C LEU A 73 18.83 0.07 19.58
N SER A 74 17.50 -0.01 19.39
CA SER A 74 16.85 -1.14 18.67
C SER A 74 17.36 -1.27 17.23
N ILE A 75 17.62 -0.14 16.57
CA ILE A 75 18.14 -0.05 15.20
C ILE A 75 19.44 -0.85 15.02
N LEU A 76 20.29 -0.93 16.04
CA LEU A 76 21.57 -1.64 15.96
C LEU A 76 21.43 -3.16 16.16
N ARG A 77 20.21 -3.66 16.36
CA ARG A 77 19.90 -5.07 16.61
C ARG A 77 18.89 -5.61 15.60
N GLN A 78 18.55 -4.84 14.58
CA GLN A 78 17.67 -5.28 13.51
C GLN A 78 18.31 -6.38 12.67
N HIS A 79 17.47 -7.23 12.08
CA HIS A 79 17.83 -8.31 11.17
C HIS A 79 18.90 -9.23 11.76
N SER A 80 18.75 -9.56 13.04
CA SER A 80 19.61 -10.52 13.72
C SER A 80 19.49 -11.90 13.06
N ALA A 81 20.60 -12.65 13.00
CA ALA A 81 20.58 -14.05 12.56
C ALA A 81 19.66 -14.96 13.41
N LEU A 82 19.22 -14.49 14.59
CA LEU A 82 18.26 -15.22 15.42
C LEU A 82 16.81 -15.13 14.91
N SER A 83 16.46 -14.11 14.11
CA SER A 83 15.14 -13.98 13.48
C SER A 83 15.12 -14.50 12.04
N ASP A 84 16.28 -14.85 11.49
CA ASP A 84 16.41 -15.47 10.17
C ASP A 84 16.11 -16.98 10.25
N PRO A 85 15.10 -17.51 9.52
CA PRO A 85 14.77 -18.92 9.49
C PRO A 85 15.66 -19.75 8.54
N MET A 86 16.57 -19.12 7.79
CA MET A 86 17.46 -19.81 6.85
C MET A 86 18.60 -20.51 7.59
N ASP A 87 19.20 -21.50 6.93
CA ASP A 87 20.39 -22.15 7.45
C ASP A 87 21.53 -21.11 7.59
N PRO A 88 22.38 -21.17 8.64
CA PRO A 88 23.45 -20.19 8.86
C PRO A 88 24.46 -20.03 7.72
N ASP A 89 24.57 -21.04 6.85
CA ASP A 89 25.45 -21.10 5.68
C ASP A 89 24.70 -20.84 4.36
N PHE A 90 23.43 -20.43 4.41
CA PHE A 90 22.65 -20.14 3.22
C PHE A 90 23.16 -18.88 2.48
N ASP A 91 23.55 -19.06 1.21
CA ASP A 91 23.89 -17.99 0.28
C ASP A 91 22.77 -17.78 -0.75
N TYR A 92 22.09 -16.63 -0.68
CA TYR A 92 21.03 -16.29 -1.61
C TYR A 92 21.53 -16.08 -3.05
N SER A 93 22.73 -15.54 -3.23
CA SER A 93 23.29 -15.31 -4.57
C SER A 93 23.53 -16.64 -5.29
N GLU A 94 24.11 -17.61 -4.60
CA GLU A 94 24.29 -18.97 -5.14
C GLU A 94 22.95 -19.65 -5.41
N ALA A 95 22.01 -19.56 -4.45
CA ALA A 95 20.68 -20.14 -4.62
C ALA A 95 19.94 -19.52 -5.83
N PHE A 96 20.00 -18.20 -6.00
CA PHE A 96 19.37 -17.50 -7.13
C PHE A 96 20.03 -17.86 -8.47
N GLN A 97 21.35 -18.03 -8.51
CA GLN A 97 22.05 -18.47 -9.73
C GLN A 97 21.67 -19.90 -10.16
N SER A 98 21.24 -20.75 -9.23
CA SER A 98 20.76 -22.11 -9.54
C SER A 98 19.35 -22.15 -10.13
N LEU A 99 18.64 -21.03 -10.13
CA LEU A 99 17.25 -20.93 -10.55
C LEU A 99 17.11 -21.01 -12.08
N ASP A 100 16.17 -21.81 -12.57
CA ASP A 100 15.72 -21.70 -13.96
C ASP A 100 14.86 -20.44 -14.12
N LEU A 101 15.53 -19.32 -14.40
CA LEU A 101 14.85 -18.02 -14.50
C LEU A 101 13.85 -17.98 -15.68
N ALA A 102 14.07 -18.76 -16.74
CA ALA A 102 13.13 -18.83 -17.85
C ALA A 102 11.82 -19.50 -17.41
N ALA A 103 11.91 -20.60 -16.67
CA ALA A 103 10.74 -21.26 -16.08
C ALA A 103 10.01 -20.35 -15.08
N VAL A 104 10.73 -19.59 -14.26
CA VAL A 104 10.13 -18.64 -13.31
C VAL A 104 9.35 -17.56 -14.04
N LYS A 105 9.95 -16.96 -15.07
CA LYS A 105 9.28 -15.95 -15.89
C LYS A 105 8.03 -16.52 -16.57
N GLN A 106 8.11 -17.74 -17.09
CA GLN A 106 7.00 -18.42 -17.73
C GLN A 106 5.83 -18.64 -16.76
N ASP A 107 6.10 -19.19 -15.56
CA ASP A 107 5.06 -19.38 -14.54
C ASP A 107 4.41 -18.05 -14.11
N ILE A 108 5.20 -16.98 -14.00
CA ILE A 108 4.69 -15.65 -13.69
C ILE A 108 3.75 -15.15 -14.79
N VAL A 109 4.10 -15.35 -16.07
CA VAL A 109 3.28 -14.93 -17.21
C VAL A 109 1.99 -15.76 -17.29
N GLU A 110 2.05 -17.07 -17.08
CA GLU A 110 0.87 -17.95 -17.04
C GLU A 110 -0.11 -17.50 -15.95
N LEU A 111 0.42 -17.23 -14.75
CA LEU A 111 -0.35 -16.71 -13.62
C LEU A 111 -1.09 -15.41 -13.97
N MET A 112 -0.55 -14.54 -14.83
CA MET A 112 -1.21 -13.27 -15.14
C MET A 112 -2.58 -13.45 -15.79
N THR A 113 -2.79 -14.55 -16.50
CA THR A 113 -4.06 -14.88 -17.15
C THR A 113 -4.87 -15.93 -16.41
N ASP A 114 -4.35 -16.51 -15.33
CA ASP A 114 -5.03 -17.48 -14.48
C ASP A 114 -5.87 -16.78 -13.40
N SER A 115 -6.97 -16.18 -13.83
CA SER A 115 -7.86 -15.40 -12.95
C SER A 115 -8.44 -16.24 -11.81
N GLN A 116 -8.30 -15.72 -10.59
CA GLN A 116 -8.77 -16.35 -9.36
C GLN A 116 -10.12 -15.77 -8.90
N ASP A 117 -11.06 -16.61 -8.48
CA ASP A 117 -12.40 -16.17 -8.06
C ASP A 117 -12.39 -15.21 -6.86
N TRP A 118 -11.43 -15.35 -5.95
CA TRP A 118 -11.31 -14.51 -4.75
C TRP A 118 -10.71 -13.12 -5.05
N TRP A 119 -10.11 -12.95 -6.23
CA TRP A 119 -9.64 -11.66 -6.73
C TRP A 119 -9.56 -11.68 -8.26
N PRO A 120 -10.69 -11.54 -8.97
CA PRO A 120 -10.71 -11.70 -10.42
C PRO A 120 -9.78 -10.71 -11.14
N ALA A 121 -9.16 -11.17 -12.24
CA ALA A 121 -8.26 -10.33 -13.02
C ALA A 121 -9.06 -9.31 -13.84
N ASP A 122 -8.74 -8.02 -13.65
CA ASP A 122 -9.27 -6.96 -14.51
C ASP A 122 -8.86 -7.24 -15.96
N TYR A 123 -9.83 -7.21 -16.87
CA TYR A 123 -9.64 -7.54 -18.29
C TYR A 123 -9.05 -8.95 -18.55
N GLY A 124 -9.14 -9.85 -17.57
CA GLY A 124 -8.56 -11.19 -17.66
C GLY A 124 -7.02 -11.20 -17.56
N HIS A 125 -6.38 -10.13 -17.08
CA HIS A 125 -4.93 -10.05 -17.00
C HIS A 125 -4.42 -9.26 -15.77
N TYR A 126 -3.68 -9.89 -14.86
CA TYR A 126 -3.11 -9.25 -13.65
C TYR A 126 -1.90 -8.34 -13.92
N GLY A 127 -1.40 -8.26 -15.15
CA GLY A 127 -0.23 -7.47 -15.52
C GLY A 127 -0.20 -6.04 -14.94
N PRO A 128 -1.23 -5.20 -15.18
CA PRO A 128 -1.27 -3.84 -14.62
C PRO A 128 -1.18 -3.82 -13.08
N PHE A 129 -1.73 -4.84 -12.42
CA PHE A 129 -1.71 -4.97 -10.97
C PHE A 129 -0.31 -5.32 -10.44
N PHE A 130 0.40 -6.23 -11.11
CA PHE A 130 1.80 -6.56 -10.79
C PHE A 130 2.76 -5.40 -11.10
N ILE A 131 2.51 -4.62 -12.15
CA ILE A 131 3.26 -3.38 -12.42
C ILE A 131 3.10 -2.40 -11.26
N ARG A 132 1.87 -2.17 -10.80
CA ARG A 132 1.61 -1.31 -9.64
C ARG A 132 2.33 -1.84 -8.39
N MET A 133 2.26 -3.15 -8.12
CA MET A 133 2.93 -3.75 -6.96
C MET A 133 4.45 -3.50 -7.00
N ALA A 134 5.10 -3.77 -8.14
CA ALA A 134 6.53 -3.56 -8.33
C ALA A 134 6.91 -2.08 -8.18
N TRP A 135 6.13 -1.19 -8.80
CA TRP A 135 6.30 0.27 -8.68
C TRP A 135 6.22 0.73 -7.22
N HIS A 136 5.19 0.32 -6.48
CA HIS A 136 5.03 0.68 -5.07
C HIS A 136 6.11 0.07 -4.16
N SER A 137 6.69 -1.07 -4.55
CA SER A 137 7.79 -1.70 -3.82
C SER A 137 9.06 -0.86 -3.98
N ALA A 138 9.39 -0.45 -5.21
CA ALA A 138 10.57 0.36 -5.48
C ALA A 138 10.40 1.85 -5.12
N GLY A 139 9.17 2.37 -5.19
CA GLY A 139 8.84 3.80 -5.11
C GLY A 139 8.97 4.42 -3.72
N THR A 140 9.26 3.64 -2.68
CA THR A 140 9.55 4.17 -1.32
C THR A 140 10.97 4.69 -1.17
N TYR A 141 11.84 4.46 -2.17
CA TYR A 141 13.24 4.87 -2.15
C TYR A 141 13.40 6.40 -2.08
N ARG A 142 14.37 6.86 -1.29
CA ARG A 142 14.73 8.27 -1.15
C ARG A 142 16.23 8.47 -1.32
N VAL A 143 16.61 9.42 -2.16
CA VAL A 143 18.03 9.76 -2.41
C VAL A 143 18.74 10.39 -1.20
N GLY A 144 18.00 11.00 -0.27
CA GLY A 144 18.57 11.78 0.83
C GLY A 144 19.29 10.95 1.89
N ASP A 145 18.79 9.74 2.18
CA ASP A 145 19.37 8.83 3.16
C ASP A 145 19.54 7.40 2.63
N GLY A 146 19.16 7.16 1.36
CA GLY A 146 19.27 5.86 0.71
C GLY A 146 18.30 4.80 1.22
N ARG A 147 17.36 5.15 2.11
CA ARG A 147 16.39 4.20 2.68
C ARG A 147 15.20 3.97 1.75
N GLY A 148 14.46 2.89 2.04
CA GLY A 148 13.34 2.45 1.23
C GLY A 148 13.78 1.75 -0.06
N GLY A 149 12.84 1.60 -0.98
CA GLY A 149 13.00 0.82 -2.20
C GLY A 149 12.72 -0.66 -2.02
N ALA A 150 12.95 -1.42 -3.09
CA ALA A 150 12.56 -2.82 -3.18
C ALA A 150 13.63 -3.81 -2.69
N GLY A 151 14.78 -3.32 -2.21
CA GLY A 151 15.98 -4.12 -1.99
C GLY A 151 15.86 -5.26 -0.97
N ALA A 152 14.88 -5.17 -0.07
CA ALA A 152 14.67 -6.12 1.03
C ALA A 152 13.26 -6.75 1.05
N GLY A 153 12.40 -6.40 0.08
CA GLY A 153 11.02 -6.92 0.03
C GLY A 153 10.12 -6.44 1.16
N THR A 154 10.42 -5.29 1.78
CA THR A 154 9.74 -4.77 2.98
C THR A 154 8.27 -4.41 2.77
N GLN A 155 7.78 -4.35 1.53
CA GLN A 155 6.35 -4.20 1.24
C GLN A 155 5.48 -5.31 1.87
N ARG A 156 6.07 -6.46 2.23
CA ARG A 156 5.37 -7.55 2.93
C ARG A 156 5.18 -7.31 4.43
N PHE A 157 5.91 -6.37 5.02
CA PHE A 157 5.87 -6.07 6.45
C PHE A 157 5.20 -4.73 6.76
N ALA A 158 4.85 -4.54 8.03
CA ALA A 158 4.45 -3.22 8.51
C ALA A 158 5.63 -2.23 8.40
N PRO A 159 5.37 -0.93 8.22
CA PRO A 159 4.05 -0.34 8.01
C PRO A 159 3.57 -0.45 6.54
N LEU A 160 4.47 -0.76 5.61
CA LEU A 160 4.22 -0.67 4.17
C LEU A 160 3.09 -1.58 3.70
N ASN A 161 2.96 -2.77 4.28
CA ASN A 161 1.88 -3.70 3.93
C ASN A 161 0.47 -3.17 4.24
N SER A 162 0.36 -2.11 5.04
CA SER A 162 -0.89 -1.52 5.51
C SER A 162 -1.02 -0.03 5.16
N TRP A 163 -0.06 0.53 4.41
CA TRP A 163 -0.18 1.90 3.94
C TRP A 163 -1.40 2.04 3.02
N PRO A 164 -2.18 3.14 3.12
CA PRO A 164 -3.36 3.35 2.28
C PRO A 164 -3.06 3.25 0.78
N ASP A 165 -1.89 3.76 0.36
CA ASP A 165 -1.47 3.73 -1.04
C ASP A 165 -1.13 2.32 -1.53
N ASN A 166 -0.86 1.39 -0.62
CA ASN A 166 -0.61 -0.03 -0.91
C ASN A 166 -1.88 -0.88 -0.79
N ALA A 167 -3.06 -0.26 -0.75
CA ALA A 167 -4.33 -0.98 -0.69
C ALA A 167 -4.44 -2.06 -1.77
N ASN A 168 -4.94 -3.23 -1.36
CA ASN A 168 -5.07 -4.46 -2.16
C ASN A 168 -3.75 -5.09 -2.63
N LEU A 169 -2.56 -4.49 -2.43
CA LEU A 169 -1.30 -5.12 -2.83
C LEU A 169 -0.97 -6.36 -1.98
N ASP A 170 -1.64 -6.57 -0.86
CA ASP A 170 -1.71 -7.85 -0.15
C ASP A 170 -2.20 -8.98 -1.07
N LYS A 171 -3.19 -8.72 -1.92
CA LYS A 171 -3.73 -9.67 -2.89
C LYS A 171 -2.76 -9.92 -4.05
N ALA A 172 -2.07 -8.88 -4.53
CA ALA A 172 -1.02 -9.03 -5.54
C ALA A 172 0.09 -9.97 -5.06
N ARG A 173 0.56 -9.79 -3.81
CA ARG A 173 1.55 -10.69 -3.20
C ARG A 173 1.00 -12.10 -3.01
N LEU A 174 -0.27 -12.23 -2.60
CA LEU A 174 -0.90 -13.54 -2.41
C LEU A 174 -1.06 -14.30 -3.74
N LEU A 175 -1.37 -13.63 -4.85
CA LEU A 175 -1.41 -14.25 -6.19
C LEU A 175 -0.05 -14.86 -6.57
N LEU A 176 1.06 -14.23 -6.17
CA LEU A 176 2.42 -14.71 -6.45
C LEU A 176 2.89 -15.83 -5.50
N TRP A 177 2.13 -16.15 -4.45
CA TRP A 177 2.51 -17.19 -3.50
C TRP A 177 2.78 -18.56 -4.15
N PRO A 178 1.96 -19.08 -5.09
CA PRO A 178 2.25 -20.36 -5.74
C PRO A 178 3.61 -20.38 -6.46
N VAL A 179 4.01 -19.27 -7.09
CA VAL A 179 5.34 -19.11 -7.71
C VAL A 179 6.41 -19.16 -6.62
N LYS A 180 6.27 -18.36 -5.54
CA LYS A 180 7.20 -18.39 -4.41
C LYS A 180 7.32 -19.78 -3.79
N GLN A 181 6.21 -20.50 -3.67
CA GLN A 181 6.15 -21.85 -3.11
C GLN A 181 6.88 -22.86 -3.99
N LYS A 182 6.72 -22.78 -5.32
CA LYS A 182 7.39 -23.65 -6.29
C LYS A 182 8.91 -23.47 -6.28
N TYR A 183 9.39 -22.24 -6.20
CA TYR A 183 10.82 -21.91 -6.28
C TYR A 183 11.53 -21.79 -4.92
N GLY A 184 10.76 -21.80 -3.83
CA GLY A 184 11.28 -21.90 -2.47
C GLY A 184 12.32 -20.83 -2.13
N ARG A 185 13.37 -21.22 -1.41
CA ARG A 185 14.43 -20.32 -0.93
C ARG A 185 15.32 -19.70 -2.02
N ALA A 186 15.33 -20.27 -3.21
CA ALA A 186 16.15 -19.78 -4.33
C ALA A 186 15.56 -18.53 -5.01
N LEU A 187 14.31 -18.18 -4.70
CA LEU A 187 13.64 -16.97 -5.19
C LEU A 187 13.12 -16.15 -4.00
N SER A 188 13.71 -15.00 -3.71
CA SER A 188 13.25 -14.12 -2.64
C SER A 188 11.93 -13.43 -3.01
N TRP A 189 11.18 -12.98 -2.00
CA TRP A 189 10.05 -12.08 -2.21
C TRP A 189 10.49 -10.74 -2.79
N ALA A 190 11.64 -10.23 -2.34
CA ALA A 190 12.22 -8.98 -2.83
C ALA A 190 12.44 -9.00 -4.36
N ASP A 191 13.00 -10.09 -4.89
CA ASP A 191 13.18 -10.25 -6.35
C ASP A 191 11.87 -10.58 -7.05
N LEU A 192 11.06 -11.51 -6.50
CA LEU A 192 9.80 -11.93 -7.12
C LEU A 192 8.84 -10.77 -7.38
N MET A 193 8.68 -9.85 -6.42
CA MET A 193 7.78 -8.72 -6.60
C MET A 193 8.19 -7.80 -7.75
N ILE A 194 9.50 -7.59 -7.95
CA ILE A 194 10.01 -6.74 -9.03
C ILE A 194 10.03 -7.49 -10.36
N LEU A 195 10.43 -8.77 -10.34
CA LEU A 195 10.40 -9.63 -11.51
C LEU A 195 8.98 -9.74 -12.08
N ALA A 196 7.96 -9.86 -11.22
CA ALA A 196 6.56 -9.90 -11.66
C ALA A 196 6.13 -8.64 -12.43
N GLY A 197 6.54 -7.45 -11.96
CA GLY A 197 6.30 -6.20 -12.70
C GLY A 197 7.03 -6.15 -14.04
N ASN A 198 8.26 -6.67 -14.09
CA ASN A 198 9.05 -6.72 -15.33
C ASN A 198 8.44 -7.69 -16.35
N CYS A 199 8.07 -8.89 -15.92
CA CYS A 199 7.37 -9.87 -16.75
C CYS A 199 6.01 -9.34 -17.24
N ALA A 200 5.31 -8.56 -16.43
CA ALA A 200 4.03 -7.96 -16.81
C ALA A 200 4.17 -6.95 -17.95
N LEU A 201 5.25 -6.14 -17.93
CA LEU A 201 5.55 -5.25 -19.05
C LEU A 201 5.87 -6.06 -20.32
N GLU A 202 6.73 -7.08 -20.20
CA GLU A 202 7.13 -7.96 -21.31
C GLU A 202 5.92 -8.70 -21.92
N SER A 203 5.03 -9.26 -21.10
CA SER A 203 3.86 -10.00 -21.58
C SER A 203 2.83 -9.12 -22.28
N MET A 204 2.80 -7.82 -21.97
CA MET A 204 1.92 -6.83 -22.59
C MET A 204 2.58 -6.07 -23.75
N GLY A 205 3.71 -6.57 -24.28
CA GLY A 205 4.34 -6.08 -25.49
C GLY A 205 5.34 -4.94 -25.30
N PHE A 206 5.76 -4.66 -24.06
CA PHE A 206 6.83 -3.70 -23.77
C PHE A 206 8.16 -4.42 -23.53
N GLU A 207 9.14 -4.17 -24.39
CA GLU A 207 10.49 -4.69 -24.20
C GLU A 207 11.22 -3.92 -23.09
N THR A 208 11.52 -4.61 -21.98
CA THR A 208 12.29 -4.02 -20.88
C THR A 208 13.78 -4.04 -21.18
N PHE A 209 14.55 -3.16 -20.55
CA PHE A 209 16.00 -3.13 -20.72
C PHE A 209 16.71 -4.39 -20.18
N GLY A 210 16.10 -5.05 -19.19
CA GLY A 210 16.65 -6.21 -18.52
C GLY A 210 16.25 -6.25 -17.05
N PHE A 211 16.66 -7.32 -16.38
CA PHE A 211 16.41 -7.54 -14.96
C PHE A 211 17.66 -8.10 -14.28
N ALA A 212 17.94 -7.65 -13.06
CA ALA A 212 18.96 -8.21 -12.19
C ALA A 212 18.32 -8.61 -10.86
N GLY A 213 18.51 -9.87 -10.46
CA GLY A 213 18.17 -10.38 -9.14
C GLY A 213 19.30 -10.20 -8.13
N GLY A 214 19.17 -10.82 -6.96
CA GLY A 214 20.15 -10.77 -5.87
C GLY A 214 19.68 -9.99 -4.65
N ARG A 215 18.40 -9.63 -4.56
CA ARG A 215 17.81 -9.00 -3.37
C ARG A 215 17.46 -10.08 -2.35
N ALA A 216 18.22 -10.21 -1.28
CA ALA A 216 17.88 -11.13 -0.19
C ALA A 216 16.65 -10.62 0.59
N ASP A 217 15.82 -11.55 1.09
CA ASP A 217 14.70 -11.20 1.96
C ASP A 217 15.21 -10.82 3.36
N VAL A 218 14.52 -9.88 4.02
CA VAL A 218 14.65 -9.63 5.47
C VAL A 218 13.50 -10.25 6.25
N TRP A 219 13.64 -10.46 7.55
CA TRP A 219 12.69 -11.26 8.34
C TRP A 219 11.88 -10.48 9.38
N GLU A 220 12.10 -9.18 9.46
CA GLU A 220 11.41 -8.27 10.36
C GLU A 220 11.25 -6.90 9.67
N PRO A 221 10.29 -6.07 10.09
CA PRO A 221 10.16 -4.71 9.60
C PRO A 221 11.37 -3.85 9.99
N GLU A 222 11.75 -2.92 9.11
CA GLU A 222 12.73 -1.88 9.44
C GLU A 222 12.17 -0.91 10.50
N GLU A 223 13.00 -0.43 11.43
CA GLU A 223 12.67 0.67 12.36
C GLU A 223 13.31 2.03 12.05
#